data_AF-A0A5P0ZNZ0-F1
#
_entry.id   AF-A0A5P0ZNZ0-F1
#
_cell.length_a   1.000
_cell.length_b   1.000
_cell.length_c   1.000
_cell.angle_alpha   90.00
_cell.angle_beta   90.00
_cell.angle_gamma   90.00
#
_symmetry.space_group_name_H-M   'P 1'
#
loop_
_entity.id
_entity.type
_entity.pdbx_description
1 polymer ?
#
loop_
_entity_poly.entity_id
_entity_poly.type
_entity_poly.pdbx_seq_one_letter_code
_entity_poly.pdbx_strand_id
1 'polypeptide(L)' 'MQAIFGIGAIGIAIWQIFISKEYFNNIKKQSSPLLLALIALIASLIFAAVLIVYGVTTLYSLL' A
#
# COMPACT_ATOMS: atom_id res chain seq x y z
N MET A 1 -5.23 -21.00 6.62
CA MET A 1 -4.67 -20.32 5.43
C MET A 1 -5.23 -18.91 5.24
N GLN A 2 -6.54 -18.73 5.18
CA GLN A 2 -7.16 -17.39 5.02
C GLN A 2 -6.72 -16.39 6.11
N ALA A 3 -6.56 -16.81 7.37
CA ALA A 3 -6.06 -15.95 8.44
C ALA A 3 -4.66 -15.39 8.16
N ILE A 4 -3.77 -16.23 7.63
CA ILE A 4 -2.40 -15.86 7.25
C ILE A 4 -2.42 -14.87 6.09
N PHE A 5 -3.28 -15.11 5.09
CA PHE A 5 -3.44 -14.19 3.96
C PHE A 5 -4.06 -12.85 4.39
N GLY A 6 -5.02 -12.84 5.31
CA GLY A 6 -5.64 -11.63 5.83
C GLY A 6 -4.66 -10.76 6.63
N ILE A 7 -3.94 -11.36 7.58
CA ILE A 7 -2.90 -10.67 8.36
C ILE A 7 -1.74 -10.22 7.45
N GLY A 8 -1.32 -11.08 6.52
CA GLY A 8 -0.27 -10.77 5.55
C GLY A 8 -0.63 -9.60 4.64
N ALA A 9 -1.87 -9.55 4.13
CA ALA A 9 -2.35 -8.44 3.31
C ALA A 9 -2.34 -7.10 4.07
N ILE A 10 -2.76 -7.10 5.34
CA ILE A 10 -2.70 -5.90 6.20
C ILE A 10 -1.24 -5.49 6.46
N GLY A 11 -0.36 -6.44 6.74
CA GLY A 11 1.07 -6.18 6.94
C GLY A 11 1.74 -5.55 5.71
N ILE A 12 1.46 -6.10 4.52
CA ILE A 12 1.96 -5.54 3.24
C ILE A 12 1.38 -4.15 3.00
N ALA A 13 0.10 -3.93 3.28
CA ALA A 13 -0.51 -2.61 3.11
C ALA A 13 0.14 -1.55 4.01
N ILE A 14 0.41 -1.88 5.28
CA ILE A 14 1.11 -0.99 6.21
C ILE A 14 2.51 -0.67 5.66
N TRP A 15 3.26 -1.69 5.26
CA TRP A 15 4.60 -1.50 4.67
C TRP A 15 4.56 -0.61 3.42
N GLN A 16 3.57 -0.80 2.54
CA GLN A 16 3.38 -0.01 1.34
C GLN A 16 3.13 1.48 1.66
N ILE A 17 2.39 1.79 2.72
CA ILE A 17 2.18 3.16 3.19
C ILE A 17 3.49 3.79 3.68
N PHE A 18 4.31 3.03 4.43
CA PHE A 18 5.62 3.50 4.89
C PHE A 18 6.55 3.85 3.71
N ILE A 19 6.67 2.94 2.74
CA ILE A 19 7.50 3.17 1.54
C ILE A 19 6.95 4.33 0.71
N SER A 20 5.63 4.44 0.54
CA SER A 20 5.01 5.56 -0.18
C SER A 20 5.31 6.90 0.49
N LYS A 21 5.30 6.95 1.82
CA LYS A 21 5.69 8.16 2.57
C LYS A 21 7.15 8.54 2.33
N GLU A 22 8.07 7.57 2.37
CA GLU A 22 9.48 7.81 2.09
C GLU A 22 9.71 8.26 0.65
N TYR A 23 9.00 7.64 -0.31
CA TYR A 23 9.03 8.02 -1.71
C TYR A 23 8.55 9.46 -1.92
N PHE A 24 7.43 9.86 -1.30
CA PHE A 24 6.92 11.23 -1.36
C PHE A 24 7.90 12.25 -0.79
N ASN A 25 8.52 11.94 0.36
CA ASN A 25 9.50 12.83 0.99
C ASN A 25 10.74 13.05 0.11
N ASN A 26 11.13 12.03 -0.66
CA ASN A 26 12.27 12.09 -1.56
C ASN A 26 11.91 12.51 -3.00
N ILE A 27 10.63 12.77 -3.30
CA ILE A 27 10.14 13.06 -4.65
C ILE A 27 10.79 14.33 -5.25
N LYS A 28 11.15 15.30 -4.40
CA LYS A 28 11.85 16.53 -4.81
C LYS A 28 13.32 16.31 -5.17
N LYS A 29 13.90 15.19 -4.74
CA LYS A 29 15.29 14.81 -5.00
C LYS A 29 15.40 13.82 -6.18
N GLN A 30 14.27 13.36 -6.72
CA GLN A 30 14.26 12.45 -7.85
C GLN A 30 14.50 13.19 -9.17
N SER A 31 15.26 12.55 -10.06
CA SER A 31 15.52 12.99 -11.42
C SER A 31 14.34 12.75 -12.38
N SER A 32 13.31 12.03 -11.93
CA SER A 32 12.10 11.75 -12.71
C SER A 32 11.14 12.95 -12.73
N PRO A 33 10.30 13.07 -13.78
CA PRO A 33 9.23 14.06 -13.82
C PRO A 33 8.28 13.89 -12.63
N LEU A 34 8.11 14.97 -11.85
CA LEU A 34 7.34 14.98 -10.61
C LEU A 34 5.89 14.46 -10.78
N LEU A 35 5.29 14.73 -11.93
CA LEU A 35 3.95 14.24 -12.30
C LEU A 35 3.87 12.72 -12.37
N LEU A 36 4.88 12.06 -12.97
CA LEU A 36 4.92 10.60 -13.06
C LEU A 36 5.16 9.98 -11.68
N ALA A 37 6.01 10.60 -10.87
CA ALA A 37 6.27 10.16 -9.50
C ALA A 37 5.02 10.25 -8.62
N LEU A 38 4.23 11.33 -8.75
CA LEU A 38 2.95 11.46 -8.03
C LEU A 38 1.92 10.42 -8.47
N ILE A 39 1.84 10.11 -9.77
CA ILE A 39 0.95 9.05 -10.27
C ILE A 39 1.34 7.70 -9.67
N ALA A 40 2.63 7.38 -9.63
CA ALA A 40 3.14 6.16 -9.02
C ALA A 40 2.81 6.08 -7.51
N LEU A 41 2.96 7.20 -6.79
CA LEU A 41 2.57 7.30 -5.38
C LEU A 41 1.07 7.02 -5.19
N ILE A 42 0.21 7.66 -5.99
CA ILE A 42 -1.24 7.50 -5.89
C ILE A 42 -1.64 6.05 -6.20
N ALA A 43 -1.10 5.46 -7.25
CA ALA A 43 -1.33 4.06 -7.58
C ALA A 43 -0.89 3.11 -6.45
N SER A 44 0.25 3.38 -5.83
CA SER A 44 0.76 2.62 -4.68
C SER A 44 -0.19 2.72 -3.46
N LEU A 45 -0.73 3.91 -3.18
CA LEU A 45 -1.68 4.12 -2.08
C LEU A 45 -3.03 3.45 -2.34
N ILE A 46 -3.53 3.48 -3.58
CA ILE A 46 -4.74 2.75 -3.98
C ILE A 46 -4.53 1.25 -3.78
N PHE A 47 -3.38 0.71 -4.17
CA PHE A 47 -3.04 -0.69 -3.95
C PHE A 47 -3.02 -1.05 -2.45
N ALA A 48 -2.44 -0.20 -1.61
CA ALA A 48 -2.46 -0.39 -0.16
C ALA A 48 -3.90 -0.41 0.39
N ALA A 49 -4.77 0.49 -0.06
CA ALA A 49 -6.18 0.52 0.35
C ALA A 49 -6.92 -0.77 -0.02
N VAL A 50 -6.72 -1.27 -1.25
CA VAL A 50 -7.30 -2.54 -1.70
C VAL A 50 -6.83 -3.72 -0.85
N LEU A 51 -5.54 -3.76 -0.50
CA LEU A 51 -5.00 -4.80 0.39
C LEU A 51 -5.58 -4.75 1.80
N ILE A 52 -5.85 -3.55 2.34
CA ILE A 52 -6.53 -3.41 3.64
C ILE A 52 -7.95 -3.96 3.55
N VAL A 53 -8.71 -3.56 2.52
CA VAL A 53 -10.10 -4.05 2.33
C VAL A 53 -10.11 -5.56 2.16
N TYR A 54 -9.23 -6.12 1.33
CA TYR A 54 -9.08 -7.56 1.16
C TYR A 54 -8.69 -8.27 2.46
N GLY A 55 -7.73 -7.71 3.20
CA GLY A 55 -7.27 -8.28 4.46
C GLY A 55 -8.37 -8.32 5.52
N VAL A 56 -9.11 -7.21 5.68
CA VAL A 56 -10.24 -7.10 6.62
C VAL A 56 -11.38 -8.03 6.21
N THR A 57 -11.79 -8.05 4.94
CA THR A 57 -12.88 -8.94 4.48
C THR A 57 -12.53 -10.41 4.62
N THR A 58 -11.28 -10.80 4.34
CA THR A 58 -10.78 -12.16 4.53
C THR A 58 -10.73 -12.57 6.00
N LEU A 59 -10.41 -11.64 6.89
CA LEU A 59 -10.45 -11.89 8.34
C LEU A 59 -11.88 -11.95 8.88
N TYR A 60 -12.76 -11.11 8.35
CA TYR A 60 -14.18 -11.13 8.73
C TYR A 60 -14.87 -12.43 8.30
N SER A 61 -14.55 -12.96 7.12
CA SER A 61 -15.12 -14.24 6.64
C SER A 61 -14.66 -15.47 7.44
N LEU A 62 -13.75 -15.30 8.40
CA LEU A 62 -13.28 -16.36 9.29
C LEU A 62 -13.99 -16.37 10.65
N LEU A 63 -14.74 -15.31 10.97
CA LEU A 63 -15.58 -15.18 12.16
C LEU A 63 -16.97 -15.74 11.88
#